data_AF-A0A0G2FLZ7-F1
#
_entry.id   AF-A0A0G2FLZ7-F1
#
_cell.length_a   1.000
_cell.length_b   1.000
_cell.length_c   1.000
_cell.angle_alpha   90.00
_cell.angle_beta   90.00
_cell.angle_gamma   90.00
#
_symmetry.space_group_name_H-M   'P 1'
#
loop_
_entity.id
_entity.type
_entity.pdbx_description
1 polymer ?
#
loop_
_entity_poly.entity_id
_entity_poly.type
_entity_poly.pdbx_seq_one_letter_code
_entity_poly.pdbx_strand_id
1 'polypeptide(L)'
;MGSPLVSWATAPYAEALLLSLFSYFIVYPFVEYIRDPKGLRMFPNFSPFSVITSIPFTILAHSGDRSRRLAKLHKGRPILRTRPNTLSFGTVRAIKDIYGHGTPCLKDESYALPAGTHYHLADVVDKGDHARKRKVLSSAYAVKNLESWEYKVADKVERMIGQFDRRCAALPQKDGTFAAPEELDIDYLPHSTDRVGAQCKDGSAYKTNLRECLYPTTRKQSFLIWSYGWDKLIDKMVNAIPFYRRMAESSRG
;
A
#
# COMPACT_ATOMS: atom_id res chain seq x y z
N MET A 1 42.80 49.61 -3.03
CA MET A 1 41.47 49.05 -2.72
C MET A 1 40.89 48.48 -4.00
N GLY A 2 41.02 47.16 -4.21
CA GLY A 2 40.44 46.46 -5.35
C GLY A 2 39.63 45.28 -4.81
N SER A 3 38.31 45.40 -4.83
CA SER A 3 37.40 44.30 -4.52
C SER A 3 37.49 43.24 -5.62
N PRO A 4 37.66 41.93 -5.31
CA PRO A 4 37.57 40.91 -6.33
C PRO A 4 36.10 40.78 -6.75
N LEU A 5 35.82 41.12 -8.00
CA LEU A 5 34.56 40.78 -8.66
C LEU A 5 34.49 39.25 -8.71
N VAL A 6 33.57 38.67 -7.94
CA VAL A 6 33.19 37.27 -8.05
C VAL A 6 32.59 37.07 -9.45
N SER A 7 33.38 36.48 -10.35
CA SER A 7 32.91 36.03 -11.65
C SER A 7 31.90 34.90 -11.44
N TRP A 8 30.63 35.19 -11.67
CA TRP A 8 29.59 34.17 -11.83
C TRP A 8 29.85 33.46 -13.16
N ALA A 9 30.81 32.54 -13.18
CA ALA A 9 30.93 31.59 -14.26
C ALA A 9 29.59 30.86 -14.38
N THR A 10 28.79 31.20 -15.40
CA THR A 10 27.56 30.51 -15.75
C THR A 10 27.90 29.04 -15.87
N ALA A 11 27.35 28.20 -15.00
CA ALA A 11 27.58 26.77 -15.05
C ALA A 11 26.64 26.20 -16.14
N PRO A 12 27.09 25.99 -17.39
CA PRO A 12 26.21 25.61 -18.50
C PRO A 12 25.48 24.29 -18.21
N TYR A 13 26.10 23.41 -17.42
CA TYR A 13 25.50 22.16 -16.96
C TYR A 13 24.35 22.36 -15.98
N ALA A 14 24.42 23.38 -15.11
CA ALA A 14 23.34 23.71 -14.18
C ALA A 14 22.13 24.27 -14.94
N GLU A 15 22.38 25.13 -15.93
CA GLU A 15 21.34 25.67 -16.81
C GLU A 15 20.69 24.57 -17.67
N ALA A 16 21.51 23.70 -18.27
CA ALA A 16 21.02 22.56 -19.03
C ALA A 16 20.19 21.59 -18.16
N LEU A 17 20.61 21.35 -16.91
CA LEU A 17 19.85 20.56 -15.95
C LEU A 17 18.53 21.23 -15.60
N LEU A 18 18.53 22.53 -15.28
CA LEU A 18 17.31 23.29 -14.98
C LEU A 18 16.32 23.27 -16.14
N LEU A 19 16.79 23.48 -17.37
CA LEU A 19 15.98 23.41 -18.58
C LEU A 19 15.41 22.00 -18.81
N SER A 20 16.22 20.96 -18.56
CA SER A 20 15.78 19.57 -18.67
C SER A 20 14.71 19.24 -17.63
N LEU A 21 14.91 19.64 -16.37
CA LEU A 21 13.94 19.46 -15.29
C LEU A 21 12.65 20.24 -15.57
N PHE A 22 12.75 21.49 -16.02
CA PHE A 22 11.58 22.30 -16.40
C PHE A 22 10.81 21.66 -17.55
N SER A 23 11.51 21.21 -18.59
CA SER A 23 10.91 20.53 -19.74
C SER A 23 10.20 19.25 -19.30
N TYR A 24 10.82 18.46 -18.43
CA TYR A 24 10.27 17.18 -17.97
C TYR A 24 9.10 17.33 -16.98
N PHE A 25 9.20 18.24 -16.01
CA PHE A 25 8.19 18.37 -14.94
C PHE A 25 7.06 19.36 -15.26
N ILE A 26 7.28 20.31 -16.18
CA ILE A 26 6.30 21.35 -16.51
C ILE A 26 5.82 21.21 -17.95
N VAL A 27 6.73 21.26 -18.93
CA VAL A 27 6.33 21.29 -20.35
C VAL A 27 5.70 19.97 -20.78
N TYR A 28 6.33 18.83 -20.48
CA TYR A 28 5.84 17.52 -20.88
C TYR A 28 4.43 17.20 -20.33
N PRO A 29 4.14 17.32 -19.01
CA PRO A 29 2.80 17.08 -18.49
C PRO A 29 1.76 18.06 -19.03
N PHE A 30 2.16 19.31 -19.30
CA PHE A 30 1.27 20.29 -19.91
C PHE A 30 0.91 19.90 -21.36
N VAL A 31 1.89 19.49 -22.16
CA VAL A 31 1.66 19.00 -23.53
C VAL A 31 0.78 17.75 -23.52
N GLU A 32 1.05 16.78 -22.65
CA GLU A 32 0.23 15.57 -22.50
C GLU A 32 -1.21 15.91 -22.05
N TYR A 33 -1.37 16.92 -21.18
CA TYR A 33 -2.68 17.41 -20.81
C TYR A 33 -3.43 18.00 -22.01
N ILE A 34 -2.77 18.80 -22.87
CA ILE A 34 -3.44 19.37 -24.05
C ILE A 34 -3.78 18.28 -25.06
N ARG A 35 -2.86 17.34 -25.33
CA ARG A 35 -3.07 16.23 -26.28
C ARG A 35 -4.17 15.27 -25.86
N ASP A 36 -4.30 15.02 -24.56
CA ASP A 36 -5.28 14.10 -23.95
C ASP A 36 -5.52 12.79 -24.74
N PRO A 37 -4.47 11.99 -25.02
CA PRO A 37 -4.58 10.80 -25.86
C PRO A 37 -5.55 9.74 -25.30
N LYS A 38 -5.83 9.80 -23.99
CA LYS A 38 -6.71 8.88 -23.28
C LYS A 38 -8.12 9.45 -23.01
N GLY A 39 -8.40 10.67 -23.46
CA GLY A 39 -9.70 11.33 -23.26
C GLY A 39 -10.06 11.54 -21.77
N LEU A 40 -9.08 11.67 -20.88
CA LEU A 40 -9.31 11.72 -19.43
C LEU A 40 -9.71 13.11 -18.93
N ARG A 41 -9.67 14.14 -19.78
CA ARG A 41 -10.07 15.51 -19.39
C ARG A 41 -11.55 15.67 -19.14
N MET A 42 -12.38 14.82 -19.75
CA MET A 42 -13.82 14.87 -19.57
C MET A 42 -14.26 14.54 -18.13
N PHE A 43 -13.39 13.89 -17.35
CA PHE A 43 -13.70 13.48 -15.99
C PHE A 43 -13.32 14.54 -14.97
N PRO A 44 -14.18 14.80 -13.96
CA PRO A 44 -13.86 15.73 -12.91
C PRO A 44 -12.66 15.24 -12.09
N ASN A 45 -11.76 16.16 -11.77
CA ASN A 45 -10.61 15.86 -10.92
C ASN A 45 -11.00 15.89 -9.44
N PHE A 46 -10.38 15.03 -8.63
CA PHE A 46 -10.52 15.11 -7.17
C PHE A 46 -9.68 16.27 -6.57
N SER A 47 -8.59 16.65 -7.26
CA SER A 47 -7.73 17.80 -6.96
C SER A 47 -7.29 18.47 -8.28
N PRO A 48 -7.10 19.80 -8.34
CA PRO A 48 -6.62 20.47 -9.56
C PRO A 48 -5.32 19.87 -10.13
N PHE A 49 -4.46 19.34 -9.26
CA PHE A 49 -3.17 18.79 -9.64
C PHE A 49 -3.21 17.30 -10.06
N SER A 50 -4.37 16.63 -9.97
CA SER A 50 -4.52 15.23 -10.38
C SER A 50 -4.20 14.97 -11.83
N VAL A 51 -4.23 16.00 -12.66
CA VAL A 51 -3.86 15.95 -14.07
C VAL A 51 -2.36 15.75 -14.25
N ILE A 52 -1.56 16.35 -13.38
CA ILE A 52 -0.11 16.50 -13.54
C ILE A 52 0.64 15.52 -12.63
N THR A 53 0.14 15.30 -11.42
CA THR A 53 0.86 14.55 -10.39
C THR A 53 -0.04 13.69 -9.51
N SER A 54 0.51 12.60 -8.99
CA SER A 54 -0.09 11.73 -7.98
C SER A 54 0.04 12.29 -6.56
N ILE A 55 0.84 13.34 -6.32
CA ILE A 55 1.12 13.87 -4.98
C ILE A 55 -0.14 14.15 -4.14
N PRO A 56 -1.19 14.82 -4.64
CA PRO A 56 -2.40 15.03 -3.84
C PRO A 56 -3.02 13.71 -3.37
N PHE A 57 -2.96 12.68 -4.19
CA PHE A 57 -3.52 11.37 -3.88
C PHE A 57 -2.65 10.62 -2.87
N THR A 58 -1.32 10.75 -2.99
CA THR A 58 -0.36 10.27 -1.99
C THR A 58 -0.61 10.91 -0.63
N ILE A 59 -0.76 12.24 -0.57
CA ILE A 59 -1.12 12.97 0.67
C ILE A 59 -2.44 12.45 1.24
N LEU A 60 -3.44 12.21 0.39
CA LEU A 60 -4.70 11.62 0.83
C LEU A 60 -4.51 10.20 1.39
N ALA A 61 -3.68 9.36 0.77
CA ALA A 61 -3.37 8.02 1.27
C ALA A 61 -2.68 8.08 2.65
N HIS A 62 -1.81 9.08 2.87
CA HIS A 62 -1.16 9.32 4.16
C HIS A 62 -2.12 9.74 5.28
N SER A 63 -3.23 10.40 4.95
CA SER A 63 -4.17 10.89 5.95
C SER A 63 -4.93 9.79 6.71
N GLY A 64 -4.86 8.53 6.25
CA GLY A 64 -5.69 7.44 6.76
C GLY A 64 -7.17 7.55 6.37
N ASP A 65 -7.57 8.61 5.67
CA ASP A 65 -8.98 8.93 5.38
C ASP A 65 -9.37 8.81 3.90
N ARG A 66 -8.53 8.12 3.11
CA ARG A 66 -8.66 8.03 1.65
C ARG A 66 -10.04 7.53 1.21
N SER A 67 -10.49 6.41 1.76
CA SER A 67 -11.75 5.76 1.34
C SER A 67 -12.97 6.62 1.65
N ARG A 68 -13.04 7.21 2.85
CA ARG A 68 -14.15 8.09 3.26
C ARG A 68 -14.18 9.38 2.44
N ARG A 69 -13.02 10.00 2.17
CA ARG A 69 -12.95 11.22 1.36
C ARG A 69 -13.34 10.96 -0.10
N LEU A 70 -12.87 9.87 -0.71
CA LEU A 70 -13.28 9.49 -2.06
C LEU A 70 -14.78 9.18 -2.12
N ALA A 71 -15.33 8.46 -1.14
CA ALA A 71 -16.76 8.18 -1.07
C ALA A 71 -17.59 9.48 -0.98
N LYS A 72 -17.13 10.47 -0.19
CA LYS A 72 -17.77 11.79 -0.13
C LYS A 72 -17.70 12.52 -1.47
N LEU A 73 -16.56 12.50 -2.16
CA LEU A 73 -16.38 13.15 -3.45
C LEU A 73 -17.19 12.50 -4.57
N HIS A 74 -17.43 11.19 -4.48
CA HIS A 74 -18.27 10.46 -5.43
C HIS A 74 -19.77 10.76 -5.28
N LYS A 75 -20.20 11.47 -4.21
CA LYS A 75 -21.56 11.99 -4.12
C LYS A 75 -21.81 12.99 -5.26
N GLY A 76 -22.60 12.57 -6.25
CA GLY A 76 -22.87 13.37 -7.45
C GLY A 76 -21.79 13.34 -8.53
N ARG A 77 -20.71 12.57 -8.35
CA ARG A 77 -19.63 12.41 -9.34
C ARG A 77 -19.33 10.93 -9.55
N PRO A 78 -19.94 10.26 -10.55
CA PRO A 78 -19.80 8.81 -10.70
C PRO A 78 -18.38 8.37 -11.05
N ILE A 79 -17.59 9.24 -11.67
CA ILE A 79 -16.20 8.99 -12.06
C ILE A 79 -15.36 10.19 -11.64
N LEU A 80 -14.19 9.93 -11.06
CA LEU A 80 -13.23 10.95 -10.63
C LEU A 80 -11.85 10.62 -11.16
N ARG A 81 -11.15 11.60 -11.72
CA ARG A 81 -9.72 11.48 -11.99
C ARG A 81 -8.93 11.70 -10.71
N THR A 82 -8.19 10.68 -10.28
CA THR A 82 -7.40 10.69 -9.05
C THR A 82 -5.93 10.98 -9.28
N ARG A 83 -5.40 10.57 -10.44
CA ARG A 83 -3.99 10.75 -10.85
C ARG A 83 -3.92 10.96 -12.37
N PRO A 84 -2.75 11.27 -12.96
CA PRO A 84 -2.66 11.59 -14.39
C PRO A 84 -3.25 10.52 -15.29
N ASN A 85 -3.11 9.25 -14.94
CA ASN A 85 -3.59 8.12 -15.72
C ASN A 85 -4.51 7.20 -14.89
N THR A 86 -5.32 7.75 -13.98
CA THR A 86 -6.15 6.91 -13.09
C THR A 86 -7.51 7.53 -12.83
N LEU A 87 -8.53 6.70 -13.00
CA LEU A 87 -9.91 6.99 -12.67
C LEU A 87 -10.35 6.18 -11.46
N SER A 88 -11.17 6.79 -10.63
CA SER A 88 -11.91 6.14 -9.56
C SER A 88 -13.39 6.12 -9.96
N PHE A 89 -14.03 4.98 -9.76
CA PHE A 89 -15.43 4.75 -10.11
C PHE A 89 -16.25 4.61 -8.83
N GLY A 90 -17.26 5.46 -8.66
CA GLY A 90 -18.13 5.48 -7.48
C GLY A 90 -19.47 4.80 -7.68
N THR A 91 -19.74 4.21 -8.85
CA THR A 91 -21.01 3.57 -9.17
C THR A 91 -20.90 2.05 -9.19
N VAL A 92 -21.91 1.36 -8.67
CA VAL A 92 -21.98 -0.12 -8.63
C VAL A 92 -22.02 -0.72 -10.04
N ARG A 93 -22.56 0.01 -11.03
CA ARG A 93 -22.62 -0.45 -12.43
C ARG A 93 -21.23 -0.76 -13.01
N ALA A 94 -20.21 0.01 -12.63
CA ALA A 94 -18.84 -0.18 -13.11
C ALA A 94 -18.19 -1.49 -12.59
N ILE A 95 -18.73 -2.09 -11.52
CA ILE A 95 -18.16 -3.32 -10.94
C ILE A 95 -18.19 -4.44 -11.99
N LYS A 96 -19.31 -4.60 -12.70
CA LYS A 96 -19.42 -5.65 -13.73
C LYS A 96 -18.47 -5.40 -14.89
N ASP A 97 -18.30 -4.15 -15.31
CA ASP A 97 -17.44 -3.82 -16.46
C ASP A 97 -15.94 -3.99 -16.11
N ILE A 98 -15.55 -3.65 -14.87
CA ILE A 98 -14.15 -3.70 -14.41
C ILE A 98 -13.74 -5.09 -13.90
N TYR A 99 -14.63 -5.77 -13.15
CA TYR A 99 -14.32 -7.03 -12.46
C TYR A 99 -15.10 -8.22 -13.00
N GLY A 100 -16.01 -8.01 -13.94
CA GLY A 100 -16.82 -9.08 -14.52
C GLY A 100 -16.02 -10.06 -15.37
N HIS A 101 -16.65 -11.18 -15.65
CA HIS A 101 -16.06 -12.21 -16.49
C HIS A 101 -15.80 -11.70 -17.91
N GLY A 102 -14.62 -12.00 -18.46
CA GLY A 102 -14.23 -11.58 -19.81
C GLY A 102 -13.78 -10.11 -19.94
N THR A 103 -13.69 -9.36 -18.84
CA THR A 103 -13.22 -7.96 -18.89
C THR A 103 -11.83 -7.83 -19.53
N PRO A 104 -11.61 -6.81 -20.39
CA PRO A 104 -10.29 -6.50 -20.90
C PRO A 104 -9.37 -5.94 -19.81
N CYS A 105 -9.92 -5.45 -18.69
CA CYS A 105 -9.16 -4.90 -17.58
C CYS A 105 -8.19 -5.94 -17.01
N LEU A 106 -6.96 -5.48 -16.75
CA LEU A 106 -5.91 -6.22 -16.06
C LEU A 106 -5.69 -5.61 -14.69
N LYS A 107 -5.07 -6.38 -13.78
CA LYS A 107 -4.55 -5.79 -12.55
C LYS A 107 -3.50 -4.76 -12.91
N ASP A 108 -3.52 -3.64 -12.18
CA ASP A 108 -2.54 -2.57 -12.35
C ASP A 108 -1.14 -3.04 -11.93
N GLU A 109 -0.09 -2.43 -12.49
CA GLU A 109 1.31 -2.75 -12.14
C GLU A 109 1.58 -2.57 -10.64
N SER A 110 0.77 -1.73 -9.97
CA SER A 110 0.77 -1.57 -8.52
C SER A 110 0.69 -2.88 -7.73
N TYR A 111 0.05 -3.92 -8.27
CA TYR A 111 -0.04 -5.22 -7.61
C TYR A 111 1.27 -5.99 -7.63
N ALA A 112 2.14 -5.72 -8.62
CA ALA A 112 3.44 -6.36 -8.74
C ALA A 112 4.53 -5.66 -7.91
N LEU A 113 4.37 -4.36 -7.62
CA LEU A 113 5.36 -3.59 -6.84
C LEU A 113 5.65 -4.13 -5.43
N PRO A 114 4.64 -4.53 -4.62
CA PRO A 114 4.90 -5.07 -3.29
C PRO A 114 5.31 -6.55 -3.32
N ALA A 115 5.28 -7.19 -4.49
CA ALA A 115 5.54 -8.61 -4.59
C ALA A 115 6.97 -8.96 -4.13
N GLY A 116 7.08 -10.11 -3.47
CA GLY A 116 8.38 -10.68 -3.10
C GLY A 116 9.14 -11.24 -4.30
N THR A 117 10.06 -12.17 -4.03
CA THR A 117 10.78 -12.91 -5.09
C THR A 117 9.87 -13.78 -5.95
N HIS A 118 8.66 -14.08 -5.45
CA HIS A 118 7.67 -14.91 -6.12
C HIS A 118 6.30 -14.23 -6.05
N TYR A 119 5.62 -14.15 -7.19
CA TYR A 119 4.25 -13.63 -7.23
C TYR A 119 3.27 -14.65 -6.65
N HIS A 120 2.38 -14.23 -5.75
CA HIS A 120 1.24 -15.03 -5.32
C HIS A 120 -0.05 -14.62 -6.07
N LEU A 121 -1.17 -15.30 -5.78
CA LEU A 121 -2.45 -15.09 -6.48
C LEU A 121 -2.93 -13.63 -6.42
N ALA A 122 -2.74 -12.94 -5.29
CA ALA A 122 -3.12 -11.53 -5.16
C ALA A 122 -2.29 -10.58 -6.03
N ASP A 123 -0.98 -10.84 -6.23
CA ASP A 123 -0.04 -9.87 -6.84
C ASP A 123 0.27 -10.17 -8.30
N VAL A 124 0.00 -11.39 -8.78
CA VAL A 124 0.21 -11.74 -10.19
C VAL A 124 -0.74 -10.95 -11.10
N VAL A 125 -0.15 -10.23 -12.05
CA VAL A 125 -0.84 -9.42 -13.08
C VAL A 125 -1.14 -10.21 -14.34
N ASP A 126 -0.25 -11.13 -14.73
CA ASP A 126 -0.44 -11.97 -15.91
C ASP A 126 -1.68 -12.88 -15.78
N LYS A 127 -2.54 -12.87 -16.80
CA LYS A 127 -3.82 -13.61 -16.80
C LYS A 127 -3.61 -15.12 -16.80
N GLY A 128 -2.61 -15.63 -17.53
CA GLY A 128 -2.34 -17.06 -17.63
C GLY A 128 -1.83 -17.64 -16.32
N ASP A 129 -0.83 -16.98 -15.73
CA ASP A 129 -0.27 -17.37 -14.44
C ASP A 129 -1.28 -17.19 -13.30
N HIS A 130 -2.10 -16.13 -13.35
CA HIS A 130 -3.22 -15.96 -12.42
C HIS A 130 -4.22 -17.13 -12.53
N ALA A 131 -4.62 -17.54 -13.73
CA ALA A 131 -5.53 -18.65 -13.95
C ALA A 131 -4.96 -19.97 -13.42
N ARG A 132 -3.67 -20.24 -13.69
CA ARG A 132 -2.96 -21.41 -13.17
C ARG A 132 -2.92 -21.44 -11.64
N LYS A 133 -2.51 -20.33 -11.00
CA LYS A 133 -2.45 -20.22 -9.53
C LYS A 133 -3.83 -20.32 -8.88
N ARG A 134 -4.85 -19.69 -9.49
CA ARG A 134 -6.24 -19.81 -9.05
C ARG A 134 -6.73 -21.25 -9.10
N LYS A 135 -6.40 -21.98 -10.17
CA LYS A 135 -6.75 -23.40 -10.31
C LYS A 135 -6.15 -24.24 -9.19
N VAL A 136 -4.87 -24.04 -8.88
CA VAL A 136 -4.20 -24.75 -7.76
C VAL A 136 -4.89 -24.50 -6.42
N LEU A 137 -5.29 -23.25 -6.15
CA LEU A 137 -5.95 -22.88 -4.89
C LEU A 137 -7.45 -23.22 -4.84
N SER A 138 -8.08 -23.48 -5.99
CA SER A 138 -9.54 -23.64 -6.08
C SER A 138 -10.10 -24.78 -5.24
N SER A 139 -9.35 -25.88 -5.08
CA SER A 139 -9.77 -27.01 -4.26
C SER A 139 -9.83 -26.64 -2.79
N ALA A 140 -8.82 -25.95 -2.26
CA ALA A 140 -8.76 -25.56 -0.84
C ALA A 140 -9.91 -24.63 -0.44
N TYR A 141 -10.37 -23.78 -1.37
CA TYR A 141 -11.48 -22.85 -1.16
C TYR A 141 -12.85 -23.40 -1.65
N ALA A 142 -12.94 -24.68 -2.01
CA ALA A 142 -14.22 -25.28 -2.36
C ALA A 142 -15.11 -25.43 -1.11
N VAL A 143 -16.41 -25.16 -1.23
CA VAL A 143 -17.37 -25.13 -0.09
C VAL A 143 -17.29 -26.40 0.76
N LYS A 144 -17.32 -27.58 0.14
CA LYS A 144 -17.18 -28.87 0.85
C LYS A 144 -15.90 -28.97 1.69
N ASN A 145 -14.79 -28.42 1.20
CA ASN A 145 -13.52 -28.44 1.93
C ASN A 145 -13.52 -27.39 3.05
N LEU A 146 -14.16 -26.24 2.84
CA LEU A 146 -14.35 -25.23 3.87
C LEU A 146 -15.24 -25.74 5.02
N GLU A 147 -16.33 -26.44 4.71
CA GLU A 147 -17.19 -27.11 5.71
C GLU A 147 -16.38 -28.10 6.55
N SER A 148 -15.51 -28.90 5.92
CA SER A 148 -14.63 -29.80 6.66
C SER A 148 -13.60 -29.09 7.55
N TRP A 149 -13.38 -27.79 7.37
CA TRP A 149 -12.49 -26.96 8.19
C TRP A 149 -13.21 -26.18 9.29
N GLU A 150 -14.54 -26.20 9.34
CA GLU A 150 -15.33 -25.44 10.32
C GLU A 150 -14.89 -25.71 11.75
N TYR A 151 -14.67 -26.98 12.10
CA TYR A 151 -14.21 -27.37 13.44
C TYR A 151 -12.87 -26.73 13.83
N LYS A 152 -11.98 -26.44 12.87
CA LYS A 152 -10.71 -25.75 13.16
C LYS A 152 -10.95 -24.30 13.52
N VAL A 153 -11.88 -23.64 12.84
CA VAL A 153 -12.26 -22.25 13.14
C VAL A 153 -12.94 -22.21 14.52
N ALA A 154 -13.89 -23.12 14.77
CA ALA A 154 -14.56 -23.25 16.05
C ALA A 154 -13.54 -23.47 17.20
N ASP A 155 -12.59 -24.40 17.04
CA ASP A 155 -11.51 -24.64 18.02
C ASP A 155 -10.69 -23.37 18.32
N LYS A 156 -10.32 -22.58 17.29
CA LYS A 156 -9.55 -21.33 17.53
C LYS A 156 -10.39 -20.26 18.20
N VAL A 157 -11.65 -20.11 17.81
CA VAL A 157 -12.57 -19.14 18.41
C VAL A 157 -12.85 -19.52 19.87
N GLU A 158 -13.11 -20.79 20.17
CA GLU A 158 -13.36 -21.27 21.53
C GLU A 158 -12.13 -21.09 22.43
N ARG A 159 -10.93 -21.41 21.93
CA ARG A 159 -9.68 -21.12 22.66
C ARG A 159 -9.49 -19.64 22.92
N MET A 160 -9.81 -18.79 21.95
CA MET A 160 -9.73 -17.34 22.10
C MET A 160 -10.70 -16.84 23.18
N ILE A 161 -11.96 -17.29 23.15
CA ILE A 161 -12.98 -16.93 24.15
C ILE A 161 -12.52 -17.40 25.54
N GLY A 162 -12.04 -18.64 25.67
CA GLY A 162 -11.53 -19.14 26.95
C GLY A 162 -10.34 -18.34 27.49
N GLN A 163 -9.49 -17.77 26.63
CA GLN A 163 -8.43 -16.85 27.05
C GLN A 163 -8.96 -15.48 27.50
N PHE A 164 -10.05 -14.99 26.89
CA PHE A 164 -10.72 -13.76 27.31
C PHE A 164 -11.40 -13.96 28.67
N ASP A 165 -12.18 -15.03 28.82
CA ASP A 165 -12.91 -15.33 30.05
C ASP A 165 -11.96 -15.44 31.26
N ARG A 166 -10.83 -16.14 31.09
CA ARG A 166 -9.81 -16.26 32.15
C ARG A 166 -9.23 -14.91 32.57
N ARG A 167 -8.94 -14.04 31.60
CA ARG A 167 -8.39 -12.71 31.89
C ARG A 167 -9.43 -11.83 32.54
N CYS A 168 -10.63 -11.72 31.96
CA CYS A 168 -11.72 -10.94 32.52
C CYS A 168 -12.12 -11.41 33.94
N ALA A 169 -12.10 -12.71 34.22
CA ALA A 169 -12.37 -13.26 35.55
C ALA A 169 -11.24 -12.99 36.56
N ALA A 170 -10.00 -12.82 36.11
CA ALA A 170 -8.85 -12.51 36.95
C ALA A 170 -8.75 -11.01 37.31
N LEU A 171 -9.50 -10.14 36.63
CA LEU A 171 -9.49 -8.70 36.90
C LEU A 171 -10.35 -8.37 38.12
N PRO A 172 -9.85 -7.53 39.07
CA PRO A 172 -10.66 -7.06 40.17
C PRO A 172 -11.86 -6.24 39.65
N GLN A 173 -13.08 -6.72 39.90
CA GLN A 173 -14.34 -6.02 39.57
C GLN A 173 -14.61 -4.83 40.52
N LYS A 174 -13.60 -3.99 40.81
CA LYS A 174 -13.81 -2.79 41.62
C LYS A 174 -14.04 -1.57 40.73
N ASP A 175 -15.05 -0.81 41.12
CA ASP A 175 -15.58 0.43 40.55
C ASP A 175 -14.65 1.18 39.59
N GLY A 176 -14.88 0.99 38.29
CA GLY A 176 -14.43 1.91 37.24
C GLY A 176 -12.94 1.88 36.86
N THR A 177 -12.12 0.98 37.41
CA THR A 177 -10.71 0.85 37.01
C THR A 177 -10.53 -0.20 35.92
N PHE A 178 -10.02 0.21 34.75
CA PHE A 178 -9.57 -0.71 33.71
C PHE A 178 -8.25 -1.37 34.12
N ALA A 179 -8.08 -2.65 33.80
CA ALA A 179 -6.83 -3.37 33.98
C ALA A 179 -5.67 -2.73 33.20
N ALA A 180 -4.44 -2.91 33.69
CA ALA A 180 -3.27 -2.42 32.97
C ALA A 180 -3.17 -3.14 31.60
N PRO A 181 -2.78 -2.45 30.51
CA PRO A 181 -2.69 -3.05 29.17
C PRO A 181 -1.87 -4.35 29.10
N GLU A 182 -0.87 -4.49 29.96
CA GLU A 182 0.01 -5.65 30.07
C GLU A 182 -0.71 -6.88 30.66
N GLU A 183 -1.76 -6.68 31.47
CA GLU A 183 -2.60 -7.74 32.04
C GLU A 183 -3.66 -8.25 31.05
N LEU A 184 -3.87 -7.52 29.95
CA LEU A 184 -4.82 -7.82 28.89
C LEU A 184 -4.18 -8.50 27.65
N ASP A 185 -2.86 -8.77 27.67
CA ASP A 185 -2.19 -9.42 26.53
C ASP A 185 -2.69 -10.86 26.37
N ILE A 186 -3.44 -11.11 25.29
CA ILE A 186 -4.01 -12.42 25.00
C ILE A 186 -2.94 -13.29 24.34
N ASP A 187 -2.42 -14.24 25.12
CA ASP A 187 -1.40 -15.16 24.65
C ASP A 187 -2.04 -16.26 23.79
N TYR A 188 -1.94 -16.08 22.47
CA TYR A 188 -2.38 -17.06 21.48
C TYR A 188 -1.31 -18.14 21.19
N LEU A 189 -0.10 -17.96 21.71
CA LEU A 189 1.02 -18.89 21.52
C LEU A 189 1.37 -19.52 22.88
N PRO A 190 1.76 -20.80 22.93
CA PRO A 190 2.11 -21.46 24.19
C PRO A 190 3.38 -20.90 24.87
N HIS A 191 4.08 -19.96 24.22
CA HIS A 191 5.27 -19.29 24.73
C HIS A 191 5.19 -17.81 24.30
N SER A 192 5.22 -16.91 25.27
CA SER A 192 4.94 -15.46 25.17
C SER A 192 5.98 -14.63 24.38
N THR A 193 6.62 -15.22 23.37
CA THR A 193 7.58 -14.53 22.52
C THR A 193 7.09 -14.58 21.08
N ASP A 194 6.94 -13.43 20.43
CA ASP A 194 6.71 -13.33 18.99
C ASP A 194 8.00 -13.43 18.17
N ARG A 195 9.10 -13.87 18.80
CA ARG A 195 10.39 -14.07 18.15
C ARG A 195 10.34 -15.31 17.27
N VAL A 196 10.45 -15.09 15.97
CA VAL A 196 10.51 -16.14 14.94
C VAL A 196 11.86 -16.15 14.25
N GLY A 197 12.26 -17.32 13.74
CA GLY A 197 13.39 -17.41 12.81
C GLY A 197 13.00 -16.84 11.45
N ALA A 198 13.83 -15.94 10.93
CA ALA A 198 13.70 -15.36 9.60
C ALA A 198 14.96 -15.67 8.79
N GLN A 199 14.83 -15.66 7.46
CA GLN A 199 15.93 -15.93 6.54
C GLN A 199 16.12 -14.76 5.58
N CYS A 200 17.37 -14.31 5.45
CA CYS A 200 17.80 -13.30 4.49
C CYS A 200 17.87 -13.88 3.06
N LYS A 201 17.98 -13.00 2.06
CA LYS A 201 18.11 -13.42 0.65
C LYS A 201 19.40 -14.18 0.34
N ASP A 202 20.43 -14.00 1.17
CA ASP A 202 21.70 -14.72 1.09
C ASP A 202 21.68 -16.08 1.80
N GLY A 203 20.52 -16.47 2.36
CA GLY A 203 20.34 -17.73 3.08
C GLY A 203 20.68 -17.65 4.57
N SER A 204 21.25 -16.55 5.07
CA SER A 204 21.56 -16.37 6.49
C SER A 204 20.28 -16.30 7.34
N ALA A 205 20.32 -16.85 8.55
CA ALA A 205 19.18 -16.90 9.46
C ALA A 205 19.35 -15.92 10.64
N TYR A 206 18.28 -15.24 11.02
CA TYR A 206 18.25 -14.31 12.16
C TYR A 206 16.95 -14.47 12.95
N LYS A 207 16.89 -13.95 14.19
CA LYS A 207 15.67 -13.93 15.00
C LYS A 207 15.06 -12.54 14.98
N THR A 208 13.75 -12.45 14.81
CA THR A 208 13.05 -11.16 14.76
C THR A 208 11.65 -11.23 15.37
N ASN A 209 11.13 -10.10 15.81
CA ASN A 209 9.78 -9.99 16.39
C ASN A 209 8.75 -9.93 15.26
N LEU A 210 7.98 -11.00 15.07
CA LEU A 210 7.03 -11.10 13.97
C LEU A 210 6.06 -9.91 13.94
N ARG A 211 5.57 -9.45 15.11
CA ARG A 211 4.59 -8.35 15.18
C ARG A 211 5.20 -7.03 14.68
N GLU A 212 6.46 -6.78 15.03
CA GLU A 212 7.18 -5.58 14.60
C GLU A 212 7.52 -5.60 13.12
N CYS A 213 7.79 -6.77 12.53
CA CYS A 213 8.18 -6.87 11.12
C CYS A 213 7.00 -6.93 10.15
N LEU A 214 5.84 -7.44 10.59
CA LEU A 214 4.77 -7.88 9.69
C LEU A 214 4.15 -6.74 8.87
N TYR A 215 3.91 -5.59 9.50
CA TYR A 215 3.13 -4.51 8.89
C TYR A 215 3.92 -3.28 8.43
N PRO A 216 5.07 -2.88 9.01
CA PRO A 216 5.64 -1.59 8.64
C PRO A 216 6.06 -1.49 7.18
N THR A 217 6.62 -2.54 6.58
CA THR A 217 6.96 -2.55 5.15
C THR A 217 5.71 -2.39 4.28
N THR A 218 4.64 -3.13 4.58
CA THR A 218 3.35 -3.02 3.88
C THR A 218 2.73 -1.64 4.07
N ARG A 219 2.85 -1.05 5.26
CA ARG A 219 2.37 0.30 5.57
C ARG A 219 3.16 1.34 4.77
N LYS A 220 4.49 1.25 4.74
CA LYS A 220 5.36 2.09 3.91
C LYS A 220 4.97 1.99 2.44
N GLN A 221 4.78 0.78 1.91
CA GLN A 221 4.35 0.59 0.52
C GLN A 221 2.98 1.23 0.26
N SER A 222 2.00 1.04 1.15
CA SER A 222 0.65 1.60 0.99
C SER A 222 0.63 3.14 0.85
N PHE A 223 1.66 3.78 1.38
CA PHE A 223 1.89 5.21 1.29
C PHE A 223 2.55 5.64 -0.02
N LEU A 224 3.57 4.91 -0.47
CA LEU A 224 4.42 5.34 -1.57
C LEU A 224 3.97 4.83 -2.94
N ILE A 225 3.15 3.77 -2.95
CA ILE A 225 2.81 3.05 -4.18
C ILE A 225 2.17 3.94 -5.23
N TRP A 226 1.50 5.04 -4.89
CA TRP A 226 0.71 5.86 -5.81
C TRP A 226 1.48 6.53 -6.96
N SER A 227 2.81 6.45 -6.95
CA SER A 227 3.72 6.98 -7.97
C SER A 227 4.57 5.88 -8.60
N TYR A 228 3.94 4.83 -9.16
CA TYR A 228 4.62 3.60 -9.64
C TYR A 228 5.89 3.84 -10.47
N GLY A 229 5.89 4.79 -11.41
CA GLY A 229 7.07 5.06 -12.25
C GLY A 229 8.29 5.62 -11.48
N TRP A 230 8.10 6.05 -10.24
CA TRP A 230 9.12 6.63 -9.38
C TRP A 230 9.26 5.88 -8.06
N ASP A 231 8.60 4.73 -7.90
CA ASP A 231 8.49 4.01 -6.63
C ASP A 231 9.86 3.69 -6.02
N LYS A 232 10.80 3.16 -6.81
CA LYS A 232 12.15 2.78 -6.36
C LYS A 232 12.98 3.99 -5.94
N LEU A 233 12.81 5.11 -6.64
CA LEU A 233 13.51 6.34 -6.30
C LEU A 233 12.91 6.94 -5.03
N ILE A 234 11.58 7.05 -4.96
CA ILE A 234 10.85 7.57 -3.80
C ILE A 234 11.16 6.74 -2.57
N ASP A 235 11.11 5.40 -2.66
CA ASP A 235 11.42 4.49 -1.56
C ASP A 235 12.80 4.75 -0.96
N LYS A 236 13.81 4.96 -1.82
CA LYS A 236 15.18 5.34 -1.40
C LYS A 236 15.22 6.72 -0.76
N MET A 237 14.60 7.73 -1.38
CA MET A 237 14.61 9.10 -0.88
C MET A 237 13.94 9.22 0.49
N VAL A 238 12.79 8.56 0.69
CA VAL A 238 12.06 8.67 1.94
C VAL A 238 12.76 7.98 3.11
N ASN A 239 13.70 7.07 2.86
CA ASN A 239 14.54 6.48 3.90
C ASN A 239 15.47 7.50 4.59
N ALA A 240 15.64 8.70 4.03
CA ALA A 240 16.27 9.81 4.74
C ALA A 240 15.44 10.29 5.94
N ILE A 241 14.12 10.07 5.91
CA ILE A 241 13.20 10.47 6.98
C ILE A 241 13.10 9.33 7.99
N PRO A 242 13.37 9.57 9.30
CA PRO A 242 13.37 8.53 10.32
C PRO A 242 12.08 7.71 10.38
N PHE A 243 10.93 8.32 10.10
CA PHE A 243 9.62 7.65 10.07
C PHE A 243 9.58 6.49 9.07
N TYR A 244 10.02 6.69 7.83
CA TYR A 244 10.03 5.62 6.82
C TYR A 244 11.22 4.69 6.96
N ARG A 245 12.36 5.21 7.40
CA ARG A 245 13.56 4.41 7.65
C ARG A 245 13.28 3.28 8.64
N ARG A 246 12.64 3.60 9.78
CA ARG A 246 12.22 2.59 10.77
C ARG A 246 11.33 1.50 10.18
N MET A 247 10.43 1.85 9.26
CA MET A 247 9.57 0.87 8.59
C MET A 247 10.33 -0.03 7.60
N ALA A 248 11.41 0.48 7.00
CA ALA A 248 12.26 -0.31 6.10
C ALA A 248 13.25 -1.21 6.86
N GLU A 249 13.68 -0.76 8.04
CA GLU A 249 14.58 -1.49 8.92
C GLU A 249 13.84 -2.55 9.75
N SER A 250 12.55 -2.36 10.02
CA SER A 250 11.78 -3.34 10.81
C SER A 250 11.76 -4.73 10.21
N SER A 251 11.95 -4.88 8.89
CA SER A 251 12.01 -6.20 8.24
C SER A 251 13.43 -6.76 8.10
N ARG A 252 14.45 -6.09 8.67
CA ARG A 252 15.86 -6.48 8.52
C ARG A 252 16.42 -7.21 9.74
N GLY A 253 15.70 -7.20 10.88
CA GLY A 253 16.17 -7.81 12.13
C GLY A 253 17.20 -6.96 12.83
#